data_AF-A0A1D6NUJ6-F1
#
_entry.id   AF-A0A1D6NUJ6-F1
#
_cell.length_a   1.000
_cell.length_b   1.000
_cell.length_c   1.000
_cell.angle_alpha   90.00
_cell.angle_beta   90.00
_cell.angle_gamma   90.00
#
_symmetry.space_group_name_H-M   'P 1'
#
loop_
_entity.id
_entity.type
_entity.pdbx_description
1 polymer ?
#
loop_
_entity_poly.entity_id
_entity_poly.type
_entity_poly.pdbx_seq_one_letter_code
_entity_poly.pdbx_strand_id
1 'polypeptide(L)' 'MLLSDRFLGFYMIPDNTPWNFNFMGVKHDPQMKYNMKLGMPRDFYHEDHRPTHFLEFSNIEEGEVAEGDREDTFT' A
#
# COMPACT_ATOMS: atom_id res chain seq x y z
N MET A 1 -21.93 17.35 18.58
CA MET A 1 -21.92 16.44 17.41
C MET A 1 -22.76 15.21 17.76
N LEU A 2 -23.58 14.70 16.84
CA LEU A 2 -24.38 13.48 17.01
C LEU A 2 -24.01 12.48 15.92
N LEU A 3 -23.98 11.20 16.26
CA LEU A 3 -23.81 10.12 15.29
C LEU A 3 -25.19 9.72 14.75
N SER A 4 -25.27 9.40 13.46
CA SER A 4 -26.51 8.99 12.81
C SER A 4 -26.27 7.83 11.87
N ASP A 5 -27.21 6.89 11.91
CA ASP A 5 -27.37 5.75 11.00
C ASP A 5 -28.39 6.04 9.88
N ARG A 6 -29.03 7.23 9.89
CA ARG A 6 -30.10 7.59 8.94
C ARG A 6 -29.60 7.89 7.53
N PHE A 7 -28.33 8.25 7.40
CA PHE A 7 -27.70 8.59 6.13
C PHE A 7 -26.33 7.92 6.05
N LEU A 8 -25.97 7.48 4.84
CA LEU A 8 -24.66 6.90 4.57
C LEU A 8 -23.76 7.97 3.95
N GLY A 9 -22.60 8.17 4.57
CA GLY A 9 -21.52 8.96 3.98
C GLY A 9 -20.75 8.16 2.93
N PHE A 10 -19.83 8.83 2.26
CA PHE A 10 -18.89 8.21 1.33
C PHE A 10 -17.47 8.74 1.59
N TYR A 11 -16.48 8.01 1.09
CA TYR A 11 -15.08 8.39 1.16
C TYR A 11 -14.58 8.86 -0.21
N MET A 12 -13.58 9.73 -0.17
CA MET A 12 -12.77 10.11 -1.33
C MET A 12 -11.32 9.80 -1.01
N ILE A 13 -10.60 9.29 -1.99
CA ILE A 13 -9.18 8.93 -1.87
C ILE A 13 -8.38 9.68 -2.93
N PRO A 14 -7.07 9.88 -2.72
CA PRO A 14 -6.22 10.41 -3.78
C PRO A 14 -6.15 9.42 -4.95
N ASP A 15 -6.06 9.95 -6.17
CA ASP A 15 -6.19 9.12 -7.38
C ASP A 15 -4.95 8.26 -7.66
N ASN A 16 -3.77 8.88 -7.62
CA ASN A 16 -2.50 8.28 -8.06
C ASN A 16 -1.49 8.05 -6.92
N THR A 17 -1.89 8.33 -5.68
CA THR A 17 -1.00 8.22 -4.52
C THR A 17 -1.76 7.66 -3.33
N PRO A 18 -1.11 6.89 -2.45
CA PRO A 18 -1.72 6.54 -1.18
C PRO A 18 -2.02 7.79 -0.37
N TRP A 19 -3.03 7.71 0.50
CA TRP A 19 -3.33 8.81 1.42
C TRP A 19 -2.31 8.91 2.55
N ASN A 20 -1.62 7.81 2.88
CA ASN A 20 -0.69 7.73 3.98
C ASN A 20 0.77 7.85 3.51
N PHE A 21 1.46 8.90 3.97
CA PHE A 21 2.89 9.13 3.70
C PHE A 21 3.81 8.87 4.92
N ASN A 22 3.31 8.25 6.02
CA ASN A 22 4.12 8.03 7.23
C ASN A 22 5.42 7.22 6.96
N PHE A 23 5.38 6.23 6.07
CA PHE A 23 6.57 5.44 5.70
C PHE A 23 7.32 6.00 4.47
N MET A 24 6.86 7.12 3.92
CA MET A 24 7.42 7.78 2.75
C MET A 24 7.55 9.29 2.99
N GLY A 25 7.99 9.70 4.19
CA GLY A 25 7.96 11.10 4.63
C GLY A 25 8.70 12.07 3.70
N VAL A 26 9.80 11.62 3.08
CA VAL A 26 10.56 12.41 2.09
C VAL A 26 9.78 12.74 0.81
N LYS A 27 8.73 11.98 0.50
CA LYS A 27 7.87 12.21 -0.68
C LYS A 27 6.72 13.18 -0.39
N HIS A 28 6.51 13.57 0.86
CA HIS A 28 5.45 14.51 1.24
C HIS A 28 5.94 15.96 1.14
N ASP A 29 5.19 16.79 0.41
CA ASP A 29 5.45 18.21 0.24
C ASP A 29 4.21 19.03 0.69
N PRO A 30 4.37 20.08 1.52
CA PRO A 30 3.27 20.97 1.90
C PRO A 30 2.50 21.61 0.73
N GLN A 31 3.13 21.74 -0.44
CA GLN A 31 2.55 22.30 -1.67
C GLN A 31 2.12 21.22 -2.68
N MET A 32 2.13 19.95 -2.29
CA MET A 32 1.77 18.82 -3.16
C MET A 32 0.34 18.96 -3.71
N LYS A 33 0.21 18.81 -5.04
CA LYS A 33 -1.09 18.74 -5.72
C LYS A 33 -1.49 17.29 -5.94
N TYR A 34 -2.75 16.98 -5.70
CA TYR A 34 -3.32 15.65 -5.93
C TYR A 34 -4.73 15.76 -6.48
N ASN A 35 -5.10 14.77 -7.29
CA ASN A 35 -6.49 14.57 -7.73
C ASN A 35 -7.19 13.62 -6.74
N MET A 36 -8.51 13.72 -6.66
CA MET A 36 -9.32 12.83 -5.82
C MET A 36 -10.26 11.99 -6.68
N LYS A 37 -10.58 10.80 -6.19
CA LYS A 37 -11.62 9.91 -6.73
C LYS A 37 -12.48 9.36 -5.61
N LEU A 38 -13.67 8.85 -5.97
CA LEU A 38 -14.50 8.07 -5.06
C LEU A 38 -13.85 6.71 -4.83
N GLY A 39 -13.74 6.29 -3.57
CA GLY A 39 -13.11 5.02 -3.21
C GLY A 39 -13.01 4.85 -1.71
N MET A 40 -12.65 3.65 -1.26
CA MET A 40 -12.43 3.34 0.16
C MET A 40 -10.95 3.55 0.53
N PRO A 41 -10.65 4.20 1.66
CA PRO A 41 -9.28 4.33 2.12
C PRO A 41 -8.71 2.96 2.50
N ARG A 42 -7.44 2.74 2.17
CA ARG A 42 -6.69 1.58 2.63
C ARG A 42 -6.37 1.71 4.12
N ASP A 43 -6.22 0.58 4.81
CA ASP A 43 -5.79 0.55 6.20
C ASP A 43 -4.41 1.18 6.39
N PHE A 44 -4.11 1.66 7.61
CA PHE A 44 -2.86 2.38 7.89
C PHE A 44 -1.61 1.59 7.45
N TYR A 45 -1.59 0.30 7.77
CA TYR A 45 -0.55 -0.66 7.41
C TYR A 45 -0.95 -1.46 6.17
N HIS A 46 -1.47 -0.83 5.12
CA HIS A 46 -1.59 -1.47 3.82
C HIS A 46 -0.23 -1.49 3.09
N GLU A 47 0.02 -2.48 2.23
CA GLU A 47 1.28 -2.61 1.49
C GLU A 47 1.63 -1.38 0.64
N ASP A 48 0.62 -0.77 -0.01
CA ASP A 48 0.74 0.48 -0.76
C ASP A 48 1.38 1.63 0.04
N HIS A 49 1.22 1.62 1.37
CA HIS A 49 1.74 2.67 2.25
C HIS A 49 3.19 2.44 2.64
N ARG A 50 3.74 1.24 2.43
CA ARG A 50 5.06 0.80 2.91
C ARG A 50 5.88 0.05 1.84
N PRO A 51 5.95 0.54 0.59
CA PRO A 51 6.54 -0.21 -0.52
C PRO A 51 8.01 -0.60 -0.27
N THR A 52 8.77 0.21 0.47
CA THR A 52 10.16 -0.08 0.81
C THR A 52 10.34 -1.42 1.53
N HIS A 53 9.41 -1.77 2.43
CA HIS A 53 9.49 -3.02 3.19
C HIS A 53 9.34 -4.27 2.32
N PHE A 54 8.73 -4.13 1.14
CA PHE A 54 8.49 -5.24 0.20
C PHE A 54 9.57 -5.29 -0.88
N LEU A 55 10.17 -4.14 -1.20
CA LEU A 55 11.27 -4.05 -2.18
C LEU A 55 12.61 -4.54 -1.61
N GLU A 56 12.78 -4.58 -0.28
CA GLU A 56 14.01 -5.05 0.36
C GLU A 56 14.31 -6.54 0.10
N PHE A 57 13.29 -7.36 -0.20
CA PHE A 57 13.45 -8.79 -0.49
C PHE A 57 14.00 -9.08 -1.89
N SER A 58 13.87 -8.17 -2.85
CA SER A 58 14.38 -8.36 -4.21
C SER A 58 15.91 -8.49 -4.30
N ASN A 59 16.64 -8.15 -3.22
CA ASN A 59 18.10 -8.27 -3.17
C ASN A 59 18.60 -9.63 -2.68
N ILE A 60 17.72 -10.57 -2.35
CA ILE A 60 18.07 -11.90 -1.79
C ILE A 60 18.14 -13.01 -2.86
N GLU A 61 17.82 -12.72 -4.12
CA GLU A 61 17.88 -13.72 -5.21
C GLU A 61 19.29 -14.26 -5.53
N GLU A 62 20.38 -13.72 -4.98
CA GLU A 62 21.73 -14.30 -5.14
C GLU A 62 21.95 -15.61 -4.35
N GLY A 63 21.00 -16.04 -3.50
CA GLY A 63 21.15 -17.22 -2.65
C GLY A 63 20.49 -18.53 -3.12
N GLU A 64 19.59 -18.51 -4.11
CA GLU A 64 18.74 -19.66 -4.45
C GLU A 64 19.30 -20.59 -5.56
N VAL A 65 20.59 -20.55 -5.85
CA VAL A 65 21.21 -21.51 -6.82
C VAL A 65 21.53 -22.88 -6.17
N ALA A 66 21.16 -23.09 -4.92
CA ALA A 66 21.47 -24.32 -4.18
C ALA A 66 20.23 -24.98 -3.55
N GLU A 67 19.19 -25.26 -4.33
CA GLU A 67 18.21 -26.26 -3.91
C GLU A 67 18.09 -27.40 -4.93
N GLY A 68 18.41 -28.59 -4.44
CA GLY A 68 18.27 -29.85 -5.16
C GLY A 68 16.80 -30.17 -5.46
N ASP A 69 16.65 -31.07 -6.43
CA ASP A 69 15.42 -31.66 -6.96
C ASP A 69 14.13 -31.32 -6.19
N ARG A 70 13.46 -30.24 -6.60
CA ARG A 70 12.16 -29.81 -6.06
C ARG A 70 11.05 -30.47 -6.90
N GLU A 71 10.60 -31.66 -6.50
CA GLU A 71 9.42 -32.29 -7.10
C GLU A 71 8.13 -31.63 -6.58
N ASP A 72 7.46 -30.83 -7.42
CA ASP A 72 6.12 -30.30 -7.15
C ASP A 72 5.06 -31.25 -7.72
N THR A 73 4.50 -32.09 -6.86
CA THR A 73 3.48 -33.11 -7.24
C THR A 73 2.05 -32.59 -7.19
N PHE A 74 1.83 -31.29 -6.97
CA PHE A 74 0.50 -30.69 -6.82
C PHE A 74 0.29 -29.55 -7.81
N THR A 75 0.26 -29.88 -9.11
CA THR A 75 -0.23 -28.97 -10.16
C THR A 75 -1.74 -29.05 -10.31
#